data_AF-A0A832NKE3-F1
#
_entry.id   AF-A0A832NKE3-F1
#
_cell.length_a   1.000
_cell.length_b   1.000
_cell.length_c   1.000
_cell.angle_alpha   90.00
_cell.angle_beta   90.00
_cell.angle_gamma   90.00
#
_symmetry.space_group_name_H-M   'P 1'
#
loop_
_entity.id
_entity.type
_entity.pdbx_description
1 polymer ?
#
loop_
_entity_poly.entity_id
_entity_poly.type
_entity_poly.pdbx_seq_one_letter_code
_entity_poly.pdbx_strand_id
1 'polypeptide(L)'
;MSVCRLTIISKKLTDPSYLVANIPTMHTIIVPTDFSETSKNAAKYAVQLASGMEDTKVVLYNVFDRIAAGTDGTPLHLDNQARKQIMEVALNNLALDLVAVAGVPIECVAEEGTNIIESIDHF
;
A
#
# COMPACT_ATOMS: atom_id res chain seq x y z
N MET A 1 16.78 -4.56 46.44
CA MET A 1 16.13 -5.64 45.65
C MET A 1 15.77 -5.09 44.26
N SER A 2 16.73 -5.05 43.31
CA SER A 2 16.49 -4.54 41.96
C SER A 2 17.33 -5.32 40.93
N VAL A 3 17.31 -6.65 41.02
CA VAL A 3 18.06 -7.52 40.10
C VAL A 3 17.14 -8.49 39.35
N CYS A 4 15.97 -8.84 39.90
CA CYS A 4 15.04 -9.78 39.25
C CYS A 4 14.39 -9.25 37.96
N ARG A 5 14.15 -7.95 37.81
CA ARG A 5 13.36 -7.43 36.67
C ARG A 5 14.15 -7.42 35.36
N LEU A 6 15.48 -7.25 35.42
CA LEU A 6 16.33 -7.20 34.23
C LEU A 6 16.67 -8.61 33.70
N THR A 7 16.84 -9.59 34.60
CA THR A 7 17.13 -10.99 34.21
C THR A 7 15.96 -11.65 33.49
N ILE A 8 14.71 -11.28 33.82
CA ILE A 8 13.51 -11.83 33.15
C ILE A 8 13.43 -11.37 31.68
N ILE A 9 13.83 -10.13 31.38
CA ILE A 9 13.81 -9.59 30.01
C ILE A 9 14.86 -10.30 29.15
N SER A 10 16.07 -10.51 29.69
CA SER A 10 17.16 -11.18 28.96
C SER A 10 16.88 -12.66 28.67
N LYS A 11 16.18 -13.37 29.56
CA LYS A 11 15.74 -14.75 29.31
C LYS A 11 14.63 -14.86 28.26
N LYS A 12 13.72 -13.88 28.16
CA LYS A 12 12.66 -13.89 27.14
C LYS A 12 13.18 -13.70 25.71
N LEU A 13 14.29 -12.98 25.53
CA LEU A 13 14.91 -12.78 24.20
C LEU A 13 15.85 -13.91 23.76
N THR A 14 16.22 -14.84 24.66
CA THR A 14 17.15 -15.94 24.38
C THR A 14 16.48 -17.28 24.12
N ASP A 15 15.17 -17.36 24.33
CA ASP A 15 14.36 -18.55 24.04
C ASP A 15 13.77 -18.45 22.62
N PRO A 16 14.13 -19.35 21.68
CA PRO A 16 13.66 -19.30 20.31
C PRO A 16 12.13 -19.39 20.17
N SER A 17 11.40 -19.98 21.12
CA SER A 17 9.93 -20.03 21.04
C SER A 17 9.26 -18.66 21.23
N TYR A 18 9.91 -17.71 21.91
CA TYR A 18 9.40 -16.34 22.05
C TYR A 18 9.56 -15.51 20.78
N LEU A 19 10.62 -15.75 19.99
CA LEU A 19 10.84 -15.04 18.73
C LEU A 19 9.87 -15.51 17.63
N VAL A 20 9.50 -16.80 17.61
CA VAL A 20 8.52 -17.33 16.65
C VAL A 20 7.10 -16.84 16.95
N ALA A 21 6.75 -16.65 18.23
CA ALA A 21 5.45 -16.12 18.64
C ALA A 21 5.30 -14.61 18.46
N ASN A 22 6.41 -13.89 18.26
CA ASN A 22 6.45 -12.43 18.29
C ASN A 22 7.30 -11.84 17.15
N ILE A 23 7.30 -12.50 15.99
CA ILE A 23 7.82 -11.94 14.75
C ILE A 23 7.04 -10.64 14.52
N PRO A 24 7.69 -9.47 14.42
CA PRO A 24 7.01 -8.25 13.99
C PRO A 24 6.56 -8.48 12.55
N THR A 25 5.35 -8.99 12.38
CA THR A 25 4.71 -9.18 11.08
C THR A 25 4.24 -7.80 10.66
N MET A 26 5.07 -7.08 9.91
CA MET A 26 4.58 -5.90 9.20
C MET A 26 3.56 -6.38 8.17
N HIS A 27 2.33 -5.89 8.29
CA HIS A 27 1.26 -6.27 7.37
C HIS A 27 1.13 -5.21 6.28
N THR A 28 1.12 -5.64 5.02
CA THR A 28 0.90 -4.76 3.88
C THR A 28 -0.46 -5.07 3.27
N ILE A 29 -1.36 -4.09 3.25
CA ILE A 29 -2.66 -4.19 2.59
C ILE A 29 -2.57 -3.49 1.24
N ILE A 30 -2.66 -4.25 0.15
CA ILE A 30 -2.67 -3.70 -1.20
C ILE A 30 -4.11 -3.45 -1.62
N VAL A 31 -4.39 -2.24 -2.09
CA VAL A 31 -5.70 -1.84 -2.59
C VAL A 31 -5.59 -1.44 -4.05
N PRO A 32 -6.07 -2.27 -5.00
CA PRO A 32 -6.21 -1.85 -6.38
C PRO A 32 -7.23 -0.71 -6.48
N THR A 33 -6.86 0.36 -7.18
CA THR A 33 -7.76 1.49 -7.41
C THR A 33 -7.76 1.93 -8.86
N ASP A 34 -8.95 2.11 -9.39
CA ASP A 34 -9.27 2.69 -10.70
C ASP A 34 -9.95 4.08 -10.55
N PHE A 35 -9.90 4.65 -9.33
CA PHE A 35 -10.56 5.90 -8.94
C PHE A 35 -12.10 5.91 -9.02
N SER A 36 -12.72 4.77 -9.31
CA SER A 36 -14.17 4.58 -9.18
C SER A 36 -14.62 4.78 -7.73
N GLU A 37 -15.90 5.04 -7.54
CA GLU A 37 -16.46 5.17 -6.19
C GLU A 37 -16.35 3.86 -5.40
N THR A 38 -16.49 2.71 -6.08
CA THR A 38 -16.32 1.38 -5.49
C THR A 38 -14.90 1.14 -4.98
N SER A 39 -13.87 1.50 -5.76
CA SER A 39 -12.48 1.32 -5.32
C SER A 39 -12.09 2.31 -4.23
N LYS A 40 -12.60 3.55 -4.27
CA LYS A 40 -12.44 4.53 -3.18
C LYS A 40 -13.06 4.04 -1.87
N ASN A 41 -14.23 3.40 -1.92
CA ASN A 41 -14.86 2.84 -0.73
C ASN A 41 -14.09 1.64 -0.17
N ALA A 42 -13.52 0.80 -1.05
CA ALA A 42 -12.63 -0.28 -0.63
C ALA A 42 -11.36 0.27 0.06
N ALA A 43 -10.77 1.33 -0.48
CA ALA A 43 -9.61 1.99 0.13
C ALA A 43 -9.93 2.60 1.51
N LYS A 44 -11.10 3.24 1.66
CA LYS A 44 -11.58 3.74 2.96
C LYS A 44 -11.69 2.61 3.98
N TYR A 45 -12.29 1.49 3.60
CA TYR A 45 -12.43 0.34 4.48
C TYR A 45 -11.07 -0.27 4.85
N ALA A 46 -10.15 -0.39 3.88
CA ALA A 46 -8.80 -0.91 4.12
C ALA A 46 -8.02 -0.04 5.13
N VAL A 47 -8.11 1.29 5.01
CA VAL A 47 -7.45 2.23 5.93
C VAL A 47 -8.06 2.18 7.33
N GLN A 48 -9.39 2.05 7.43
CA GLN A 48 -10.06 1.85 8.72
C GLN A 48 -9.68 0.51 9.36
N LEU A 49 -9.60 -0.56 8.57
CA LEU A 49 -9.17 -1.88 9.03
C LEU A 49 -7.73 -1.82 9.57
N ALA A 50 -6.82 -1.21 8.81
CA ALA A 50 -5.43 -1.06 9.18
C ALA A 50 -5.23 -0.24 10.46
N SER A 51 -6.14 0.71 10.77
CA SER A 51 -6.05 1.50 12.00
C SER A 51 -6.20 0.68 13.29
N GLY A 52 -6.80 -0.51 13.20
CA GLY A 52 -6.92 -1.46 14.31
C GLY A 52 -5.78 -2.47 14.41
N MET A 53 -4.80 -2.42 13.50
CA MET A 53 -3.69 -3.36 13.41
C MET A 53 -2.37 -2.67 13.76
N GLU A 54 -1.53 -3.33 14.55
CA GLU A 54 -0.16 -2.86 14.78
C GLU A 54 0.67 -3.07 13.50
N ASP A 55 1.64 -2.17 13.26
CA ASP A 55 2.65 -2.34 12.21
C ASP A 55 2.08 -2.61 10.80
N THR A 56 0.98 -1.95 10.44
CA THR A 56 0.30 -2.15 9.16
C THR A 56 0.41 -0.92 8.26
N LYS A 57 0.70 -1.14 6.96
CA LYS A 57 0.69 -0.11 5.92
C LYS A 57 -0.33 -0.44 4.84
N VAL A 58 -0.86 0.60 4.19
CA VAL A 58 -1.75 0.46 3.04
C VAL A 58 -1.02 0.93 1.78
N VAL A 59 -1.06 0.14 0.72
CA VAL A 59 -0.50 0.48 -0.60
C VAL A 59 -1.66 0.70 -1.56
N LEU A 60 -1.85 1.93 -2.02
CA LEU A 60 -2.79 2.24 -3.11
C LEU A 60 -2.10 1.96 -4.43
N TYR A 61 -2.64 1.01 -5.19
CA TYR A 61 -2.02 0.52 -6.40
C TYR A 61 -2.89 0.81 -7.62
N ASN A 62 -2.34 1.51 -8.60
CA ASN A 62 -3.02 1.75 -9.87
C ASN A 62 -2.17 1.23 -11.03
N VAL A 63 -2.79 0.41 -11.88
CA VAL A 63 -2.25 0.03 -13.18
C VAL A 63 -2.91 0.87 -14.25
N PHE A 64 -2.11 1.52 -15.10
CA PHE A 64 -2.61 2.29 -16.23
C PHE A 64 -2.06 1.75 -17.55
N ASP A 65 -2.92 1.72 -18.56
CA ASP A 65 -2.58 1.19 -19.87
C ASP A 65 -1.63 2.12 -20.66
N ARG A 66 -0.83 1.48 -21.53
CA ARG A 66 -0.27 2.14 -22.71
C ARG A 66 -1.40 2.45 -23.66
N ILE A 67 -1.64 3.73 -23.96
CA ILE A 67 -2.64 4.10 -24.97
C ILE A 67 -2.32 3.37 -26.28
N ALA A 68 -3.28 2.56 -26.72
CA ALA A 68 -3.39 2.05 -28.08
C ALA A 68 -3.70 3.21 -29.04
N ALA A 69 -3.14 3.16 -30.24
CA ALA A 69 -3.30 4.17 -31.28
C ALA A 69 -4.75 4.70 -31.38
N GLY A 70 -4.90 6.02 -31.60
CA GLY A 70 -6.22 6.62 -31.80
C GLY A 70 -7.00 5.88 -32.89
N THR A 71 -8.32 5.91 -32.83
CA THR A 71 -9.17 5.26 -33.86
C THR A 71 -8.91 5.81 -35.26
N ASP A 72 -8.30 7.00 -35.35
CA ASP A 72 -7.85 7.70 -36.55
C ASP A 72 -6.38 7.39 -36.95
N GLY A 73 -5.70 6.50 -36.22
CA GLY A 73 -4.31 6.16 -36.42
C GLY A 73 -3.32 7.23 -35.95
N THR A 74 -3.78 8.32 -35.33
CA THR A 74 -2.87 9.32 -34.78
C THR A 74 -2.26 8.82 -33.47
N PRO A 75 -0.94 8.93 -33.28
CA PRO A 75 -0.34 8.67 -31.99
C PRO A 75 -0.83 9.73 -31.01
N LEU A 76 -1.69 9.35 -30.07
CA LEU A 76 -1.98 10.17 -28.90
C LEU A 76 -0.76 10.10 -27.97
N HIS A 77 0.30 10.83 -28.32
CA HIS A 77 1.53 10.92 -27.54
C HIS A 77 1.29 11.76 -26.28
N LEU A 78 0.50 11.26 -25.33
CA LEU A 78 0.85 11.52 -23.95
C LEU A 78 2.06 10.64 -23.65
N ASP A 79 3.20 11.28 -23.42
CA ASP A 79 4.39 10.61 -22.91
C ASP A 79 3.99 9.74 -21.70
N ASN A 80 4.48 8.50 -21.64
CA ASN A 80 4.16 7.56 -20.57
C ASN A 80 4.52 8.17 -19.20
N GLN A 81 5.55 9.02 -19.15
CA GLN A 81 5.92 9.78 -17.95
C GLN A 81 4.83 10.77 -17.52
N ALA A 82 4.24 11.51 -18.47
CA ALA A 82 3.17 12.44 -18.17
C ALA A 82 1.93 11.73 -17.62
N ARG A 83 1.57 10.55 -18.18
CA ARG A 83 0.47 9.73 -17.64
C ARG A 83 0.77 9.25 -16.22
N LYS A 84 1.97 8.72 -15.99
CA LYS A 84 2.40 8.28 -14.67
C LYS A 84 2.26 9.40 -13.64
N GLN A 85 2.74 10.60 -13.96
CA GLN A 85 2.62 11.78 -13.09
C GLN A 85 1.17 12.12 -12.77
N ILE A 86 0.26 12.07 -13.75
CA ILE A 86 -1.17 12.32 -13.54
C ILE A 86 -1.75 11.26 -12.58
N MET A 87 -1.41 9.99 -12.77
CA MET A 87 -1.87 8.90 -11.91
C MET A 87 -1.30 9.02 -10.48
N GLU A 88 -0.02 9.36 -10.33
CA GLU A 88 0.60 9.63 -9.03
C GLU A 88 -0.07 10.80 -8.31
N VAL A 89 -0.39 11.89 -9.02
CA VAL A 89 -1.15 13.02 -8.44
C VAL A 89 -2.54 12.58 -7.99
N ALA A 90 -3.25 11.79 -8.80
CA ALA A 90 -4.57 11.28 -8.45
C ALA A 90 -4.53 10.35 -7.23
N LEU A 91 -3.53 9.47 -7.14
CA LEU A 91 -3.29 8.62 -5.97
C LEU A 91 -2.96 9.44 -4.72
N ASN A 92 -2.09 10.45 -4.84
CA ASN A 92 -1.74 11.31 -3.72
C ASN A 92 -2.96 12.08 -3.18
N ASN A 93 -3.83 12.59 -4.07
CA ASN A 93 -5.07 13.23 -3.65
C ASN A 93 -5.98 12.25 -2.87
N LEU A 94 -6.12 11.01 -3.37
CA LEU A 94 -6.87 9.98 -2.67
C LEU A 94 -6.23 9.62 -1.32
N ALA A 95 -4.90 9.53 -1.24
CA ALA A 95 -4.19 9.27 0.01
C ALA A 95 -4.42 10.39 1.03
N LEU A 96 -4.40 11.65 0.62
CA LEU A 96 -4.70 12.79 1.51
C LEU A 96 -6.12 12.68 2.10
N ASP A 97 -7.11 12.33 1.27
CA ASP A 97 -8.48 12.11 1.73
C ASP A 97 -8.57 10.96 2.74
N LEU A 98 -7.78 9.91 2.55
CA LEU A 98 -7.78 8.72 3.42
C LEU A 98 -7.02 8.92 4.73
N VAL A 99 -5.93 9.67 4.72
CA VAL A 99 -5.20 10.05 5.94
C VAL A 99 -6.10 10.85 6.88
N ALA A 100 -7.01 11.67 6.33
CA ALA A 100 -8.03 12.37 7.12
C ALA A 100 -9.04 11.41 7.79
N VAL A 101 -9.21 10.19 7.26
CA VAL A 101 -10.08 9.16 7.84
C VAL A 101 -9.36 8.35 8.92
N ALA A 102 -8.13 7.89 8.65
CA ALA A 102 -7.29 7.25 9.66
C ALA A 102 -5.80 7.52 9.41
N GLY A 103 -5.04 7.78 10.47
CA GLY A 103 -3.61 8.12 10.44
C GLY A 103 -2.67 6.94 10.18
N VAL A 104 -3.02 6.07 9.24
CA VAL A 104 -2.25 4.89 8.84
C VAL A 104 -1.21 5.28 7.79
N PRO A 105 -0.02 4.65 7.73
CA PRO A 105 0.93 4.85 6.64
C PRO A 105 0.32 4.42 5.30
N ILE A 106 0.27 5.35 4.33
CA ILE A 106 -0.22 5.08 2.98
C ILE A 106 0.92 5.30 1.98
N GLU A 107 1.16 4.30 1.13
CA GLU A 107 2.09 4.33 0.01
C GLU A 107 1.29 4.34 -1.31
N CYS A 108 1.75 5.10 -2.30
CA CYS A 108 1.09 5.23 -3.60
C CYS A 108 1.98 4.67 -4.70
N VAL A 109 1.45 3.73 -5.49
CA VAL A 109 2.17 3.10 -6.60
C VAL A 109 1.33 3.22 -7.87
N ALA A 110 1.86 3.92 -8.87
CA ALA A 110 1.32 3.97 -10.22
C ALA A 110 2.27 3.23 -11.16
N GLU A 111 1.77 2.17 -11.79
CA GLU A 111 2.55 1.34 -12.70
C GLU A 111 1.90 1.26 -14.07
N GLU A 112 2.75 1.25 -15.10
CA GLU A 112 2.32 1.00 -16.47
C GLU A 112 2.21 -0.50 -16.70
N GLY A 113 1.04 -0.98 -17.10
CA GLY A 113 0.82 -2.41 -17.29
C GLY A 113 -0.60 -2.72 -17.74
N THR A 114 -0.91 -4.01 -17.84
CA THR A 114 -2.26 -4.50 -18.19
C THR A 114 -2.95 -5.21 -17.03
N ASN A 115 -2.18 -5.81 -16.11
CA ASN A 115 -2.69 -6.59 -14.99
C ASN A 115 -1.90 -6.32 -13.72
N ILE A 116 -2.61 -6.20 -12.59
CA ILE A 116 -1.99 -6.01 -11.27
C ILE A 116 -1.27 -7.27 -10.75
N ILE A 117 -1.70 -8.45 -11.20
CA ILE A 117 -1.20 -9.73 -10.68
C ILE A 117 0.29 -9.91 -10.99
N GLU A 118 0.73 -9.39 -12.14
CA GLU A 118 2.14 -9.49 -12.58
C GLU A 118 3.11 -8.72 -11.67
N SER A 119 2.63 -7.67 -10.99
CA SER A 119 3.44 -6.77 -10.17
C SER A 119 3.35 -7.06 -8.66
N ILE A 120 2.50 -8.00 -8.25
CA ILE A 120 2.24 -8.29 -6.83
C ILE A 120 3.39 -9.03 -6.14
N ASP A 121 4.20 -9.79 -6.90
CA ASP A 121 5.34 -10.56 -6.36
C ASP A 121 6.43 -9.69 -5.70
N HIS A 122 6.32 -8.36 -5.82
CA HIS A 122 7.23 -7.39 -5.21
C HIS A 122 6.92 -7.05 -3.73
N PHE A 123 5.78 -7.52 -3.19
CA PHE A 123 5.29 -7.19 -1.84
C PHE A 123 5.11 -8.42 -0.94
#